data_AF-A0A091D732-F1
#
_entry.id   AF-A0A091D732-F1
#
_cell.length_a   1.000
_cell.length_b   1.000
_cell.length_c   1.000
_cell.angle_alpha   90.00
_cell.angle_beta   90.00
_cell.angle_gamma   90.00
#
_symmetry.space_group_name_H-M   'P 1'
#
loop_
_entity.id
_entity.type
_entity.pdbx_description
1 polymer ?
#
loop_
_entity_poly.entity_id
_entity_poly.type
_entity_poly.pdbx_seq_one_letter_code
_entity_poly.pdbx_strand_id
1 'polypeptide(L)'
;MGKMAALAFGCRVRPHAKREPSREDLVIRLTDDTDPFFLYNLVISEEDFQSLKFQQGLLVDFLAFPQKFIDLLQQCAQEHAKEIPRFLLQLVSSAAILDNSPAFLNVVETNPFKHLTHLSLKLLPGNDTEIKKFLAGCLRCSKAQAQYQQQHEQQKKDLETLHQRNIHQLQNRLSELEAANKDLTERKYKGDSTTRELKAKLSGVEEELQRAKQEVLSLRRENSTLDAECHEKEKHINQLQTKVAVLEQEIKDKDQLVVRTKEAFDTIQEQKVALEENSEKNQVQLGKLEATIKSLSAELLKANEIIKKLQGDLKTLMGKLKLKNTVTIQQEKLLAEKEEKLQKEQKELQDVGQTLRAKEQEVQFNLQFTKPSTSLGDTHSGAAVGVPCSTDKEK
;
A
#
# COMPACT_ATOMS: atom_id res chain seq x y z
N MET A 1 -102.23 60.44 51.98
CA MET A 1 -101.72 59.06 52.17
C MET A 1 -100.26 59.19 52.59
N GLY A 2 -99.97 59.00 53.88
CA GLY A 2 -98.63 59.17 54.43
C GLY A 2 -97.71 58.09 53.87
N LYS A 3 -96.59 58.50 53.27
CA LYS A 3 -95.49 57.60 52.95
C LYS A 3 -95.04 56.95 54.26
N MET A 4 -95.04 55.63 54.32
CA MET A 4 -94.40 54.86 55.39
C MET A 4 -92.94 55.34 55.50
N ALA A 5 -92.63 56.10 56.55
CA ALA A 5 -91.26 56.26 56.99
C ALA A 5 -90.69 54.85 57.26
N ALA A 6 -89.41 54.64 56.97
CA ALA A 6 -88.74 53.36 57.18
C ALA A 6 -88.62 53.08 58.68
N LEU A 7 -89.72 52.60 59.28
CA LEU A 7 -89.73 52.14 60.67
C LEU A 7 -89.08 50.76 60.71
N ALA A 8 -88.07 50.62 61.56
CA ALA A 8 -87.44 49.33 61.82
C ALA A 8 -88.30 48.54 62.82
N PHE A 9 -88.72 47.35 62.41
CA PHE A 9 -89.57 46.46 63.22
C PHE A 9 -88.71 45.40 63.90
N GLY A 10 -88.74 45.35 65.23
CA GLY A 10 -88.07 44.33 66.03
C GLY A 10 -89.09 43.50 66.83
N CYS A 11 -89.34 42.27 66.42
CA CYS A 11 -90.04 41.29 67.25
C CYS A 11 -89.00 40.39 67.93
N ARG A 12 -88.94 40.38 69.28
CA ARG A 12 -88.01 39.51 70.02
C ARG A 12 -88.73 38.91 71.24
N VAL A 13 -88.88 37.60 71.25
CA VAL A 13 -89.22 36.85 72.47
C VAL A 13 -88.01 36.92 73.40
N ARG A 14 -88.18 37.48 74.62
CA ARG A 14 -87.09 37.55 75.59
C ARG A 14 -87.41 36.64 76.77
N PRO A 15 -86.55 35.68 77.12
CA PRO A 15 -86.64 35.03 78.42
C PRO A 15 -86.26 36.05 79.52
N HIS A 16 -87.08 36.14 80.57
CA HIS A 16 -86.84 37.07 81.67
C HIS A 16 -85.58 36.67 82.45
N ALA A 17 -84.63 37.59 82.61
CA ALA A 17 -83.41 37.35 83.37
C ALA A 17 -83.66 37.53 84.88
N LYS A 18 -84.06 36.44 85.56
CA LYS A 18 -83.70 36.00 86.95
C LYS A 18 -84.88 35.35 87.71
N ARG A 19 -84.62 34.11 88.14
CA ARG A 19 -85.13 33.40 89.33
C ARG A 19 -86.63 33.53 89.63
N GLU A 20 -87.45 32.91 88.80
CA GLU A 20 -88.69 32.18 89.11
C GLU A 20 -89.10 31.43 87.82
N PRO A 21 -89.97 30.39 87.85
CA PRO A 21 -90.22 29.55 86.69
C PRO A 21 -90.61 30.42 85.48
N SER A 22 -89.95 30.15 84.36
CA SER A 22 -89.90 30.95 83.13
C SER A 22 -91.26 31.49 82.68
N ARG A 23 -91.56 32.75 83.00
CA ARG A 23 -92.53 33.55 82.27
C ARG A 23 -91.81 34.16 81.08
N GLU A 24 -92.05 33.62 79.89
CA GLU A 24 -91.56 34.20 78.65
C GLU A 24 -92.52 35.30 78.23
N ASP A 25 -92.03 36.54 78.17
CA ASP A 25 -92.81 37.66 77.66
C ASP A 25 -92.47 37.88 76.18
N LEU A 26 -93.51 38.09 75.38
CA LEU A 26 -93.37 38.55 74.02
C LEU A 26 -93.19 40.07 74.02
N VAL A 27 -92.05 40.55 73.52
CA VAL A 27 -91.77 41.98 73.38
C VAL A 27 -91.83 42.37 71.91
N ILE A 28 -92.81 43.20 71.58
CA ILE A 28 -92.95 43.84 70.28
C ILE A 28 -92.42 45.26 70.42
N ARG A 29 -91.46 45.61 69.57
CA ARG A 29 -90.80 46.91 69.59
C ARG A 29 -90.83 47.55 68.22
N LEU A 30 -91.26 48.80 68.20
CA LEU A 30 -91.22 49.66 67.04
C LEU A 30 -90.23 50.79 67.27
N THR A 31 -89.35 50.99 66.30
CA THR A 31 -88.27 52.00 66.33
C THR A 31 -88.17 52.70 64.98
N ASP A 32 -87.60 53.89 64.96
CA ASP A 32 -87.28 54.63 63.75
C ASP A 32 -85.76 54.78 63.64
N ASP A 33 -85.19 54.42 62.49
CA ASP A 33 -83.75 54.56 62.27
C ASP A 33 -83.33 56.04 62.11
N THR A 34 -84.29 56.93 61.79
CA THR A 34 -84.07 58.37 61.63
C THR A 34 -84.31 59.16 62.91
N ASP A 35 -85.07 58.61 63.87
CA ASP A 35 -85.32 59.21 65.19
C ASP A 35 -85.00 58.20 66.32
N PRO A 36 -83.81 58.31 66.96
CA PRO A 36 -83.39 57.43 68.04
C PRO A 36 -84.30 57.44 69.28
N PHE A 37 -85.13 58.47 69.45
CA PHE A 37 -86.06 58.59 70.58
C PHE A 37 -87.44 57.99 70.27
N PHE A 38 -87.74 57.71 68.99
CA PHE A 38 -88.96 57.03 68.60
C PHE A 38 -88.90 55.55 69.05
N LEU A 39 -89.60 55.25 70.14
CA LEU A 39 -89.67 53.92 70.70
C LEU A 39 -91.09 53.65 71.17
N TYR A 40 -91.71 52.60 70.63
CA TYR A 40 -92.97 52.06 71.10
C TYR A 40 -92.80 50.59 71.46
N ASN A 41 -93.29 50.20 72.63
CA ASN A 41 -93.20 48.84 73.14
C ASN A 41 -94.60 48.29 73.46
N LEU A 42 -94.74 46.98 73.26
CA LEU A 42 -95.81 46.18 73.81
C LEU A 42 -95.19 44.92 74.40
N VAL A 43 -95.43 44.68 75.67
CA VAL A 43 -95.01 43.46 76.39
C VAL A 43 -96.27 42.66 76.65
N ILE A 44 -96.31 41.42 76.16
CA ILE A 44 -97.45 40.51 76.30
C ILE A 44 -96.95 39.30 77.09
N SER A 45 -97.44 39.15 78.31
CA SER A 45 -97.28 37.91 79.06
C SER A 45 -98.25 36.84 78.53
N GLU A 46 -98.01 35.57 78.88
CA GLU A 46 -98.94 34.49 78.53
C GLU A 46 -100.35 34.71 79.09
N GLU A 47 -100.46 35.34 80.27
CA GLU A 47 -101.74 35.69 80.90
C GLU A 47 -102.47 36.79 80.10
N ASP A 48 -101.76 37.85 79.72
CA ASP A 48 -102.31 38.95 78.91
C ASP A 48 -102.72 38.46 77.52
N PHE A 49 -102.00 37.47 76.97
CA PHE A 49 -102.29 36.89 75.67
C PHE A 49 -103.67 36.23 75.63
N GLN A 50 -104.16 35.62 76.71
CA GLN A 50 -105.50 35.01 76.70
C GLN A 50 -106.59 36.06 76.44
N SER A 51 -106.44 37.24 77.03
CA SER A 51 -107.34 38.37 76.80
C SER A 51 -107.22 38.90 75.37
N LEU A 52 -105.99 39.08 74.89
CA LEU A 52 -105.72 39.52 73.51
C LEU A 52 -106.28 38.53 72.47
N LYS A 53 -106.10 37.23 72.71
CA LYS A 53 -106.59 36.13 71.88
C LYS A 53 -108.11 36.21 71.71
N PHE A 54 -108.83 36.40 72.81
CA PHE A 54 -110.29 36.56 72.76
C PHE A 54 -110.70 37.86 72.05
N GLN A 55 -110.08 38.99 72.40
CA GLN A 55 -110.42 40.31 71.84
C GLN A 55 -110.18 40.40 70.33
N GLN A 56 -109.12 39.78 69.83
CA GLN A 56 -108.71 39.81 68.41
C GLN A 56 -109.16 38.55 67.64
N GLY A 57 -109.90 37.63 68.27
CA GLY A 57 -110.38 36.41 67.63
C GLY A 57 -109.27 35.46 67.15
N LEU A 58 -108.13 35.42 67.85
CA LEU A 58 -106.99 34.60 67.44
C LEU A 58 -107.23 33.13 67.76
N LEU A 59 -106.88 32.24 66.83
CA LEU A 59 -107.04 30.78 66.97
C LEU A 59 -105.75 30.06 67.34
N VAL A 60 -104.64 30.79 67.50
CA VAL A 60 -103.31 30.24 67.84
C VAL A 60 -103.03 30.33 69.34
N ASP A 61 -102.05 29.56 69.82
CA ASP A 61 -101.52 29.67 71.18
C ASP A 61 -100.43 30.77 71.28
N PHE A 62 -99.95 31.00 72.50
CA PHE A 62 -98.96 32.04 72.78
C PHE A 62 -97.63 31.79 72.06
N LEU A 63 -97.20 30.53 71.94
CA LEU A 63 -95.92 30.16 71.30
C LEU A 63 -95.96 30.31 69.78
N ALA A 64 -97.10 30.01 69.13
CA ALA A 64 -97.26 30.13 67.68
C ALA A 64 -97.59 31.56 67.22
N PHE A 65 -98.13 32.41 68.10
CA PHE A 65 -98.51 33.78 67.76
C PHE A 65 -97.38 34.64 67.17
N PRO A 66 -96.15 34.68 67.75
CA PRO A 66 -95.04 35.47 67.20
C PRO A 66 -94.74 35.14 65.74
N GLN A 67 -94.74 33.86 65.38
CA GLN A 67 -94.48 33.44 64.00
C GLN A 67 -95.60 33.90 63.06
N LYS A 68 -96.88 33.75 63.47
CA LYS A 68 -98.02 34.25 62.67
C LYS A 68 -97.99 35.77 62.48
N PHE A 69 -97.57 36.50 63.51
CA PHE A 69 -97.39 37.94 63.41
C PHE A 69 -96.23 38.30 62.46
N ILE A 70 -95.10 37.58 62.52
CA ILE A 70 -93.99 37.77 61.58
C ILE A 70 -94.42 37.49 60.14
N ASP A 71 -95.18 36.41 59.88
CA ASP A 71 -95.68 36.08 58.55
C ASP A 71 -96.54 37.22 57.96
N LEU A 72 -97.37 37.86 58.79
CA LEU A 72 -98.16 39.03 58.41
C LEU A 72 -97.28 40.25 58.11
N LEU A 73 -96.26 40.52 58.94
CA LEU A 73 -95.31 41.61 58.70
C LEU A 73 -94.51 41.40 57.42
N GLN A 74 -94.14 40.14 57.10
CA GLN A 74 -93.47 39.80 55.85
C GLN A 74 -94.37 40.06 54.64
N GLN A 75 -95.67 39.78 54.72
CA GLN A 75 -96.63 40.13 53.66
C GLN A 75 -96.69 41.65 53.46
N CYS A 76 -96.75 42.45 54.54
CA CYS A 76 -96.66 43.91 54.43
C CYS A 76 -95.35 44.37 53.77
N ALA A 77 -94.21 43.77 54.17
CA ALA A 77 -92.90 44.12 53.61
C ALA A 77 -92.76 43.74 52.12
N GLN A 78 -93.41 42.68 51.65
CA GLN A 78 -93.40 42.31 50.22
C GLN A 78 -94.30 43.24 49.38
N GLU A 79 -95.37 43.79 49.97
CA GLU A 79 -96.34 44.64 49.28
C GLU A 79 -95.96 46.13 49.29
N HIS A 80 -95.06 46.58 50.17
CA HIS A 80 -94.77 48.01 50.42
C HIS A 80 -94.39 48.87 49.19
N ALA A 81 -93.76 48.27 48.18
CA ALA A 81 -93.29 48.96 46.98
C ALA A 81 -94.31 48.94 45.81
N LYS A 82 -95.46 48.29 46.00
CA LYS A 82 -96.51 48.20 44.96
C LYS A 82 -97.37 49.45 44.96
N GLU A 83 -97.88 49.79 43.78
CA GLU A 83 -98.77 50.95 43.60
C GLU A 83 -100.09 50.80 44.37
N ILE A 84 -100.60 49.57 44.45
CA ILE A 84 -101.80 49.21 45.22
C ILE A 84 -101.43 48.05 46.16
N PRO A 85 -100.87 48.33 47.36
CA PRO A 85 -100.44 47.30 48.29
C PRO A 85 -101.66 46.56 48.86
N ARG A 86 -101.66 45.23 48.72
CA ARG A 86 -102.73 44.40 49.29
C ARG A 86 -102.65 44.34 50.82
N PHE A 87 -101.46 44.27 51.37
CA PHE A 87 -101.23 44.29 52.82
C PHE A 87 -100.52 45.57 53.23
N LEU A 88 -101.05 46.18 54.28
CA LEU A 88 -100.61 47.45 54.83
C LEU A 88 -100.37 47.29 56.32
N LEU A 89 -99.34 47.95 56.80
CA LEU A 89 -99.14 48.17 58.22
C LEU A 89 -99.57 49.61 58.50
N GLN A 90 -100.21 49.88 59.62
CA GLN A 90 -100.63 51.24 59.98
C GLN A 90 -100.39 51.49 61.45
N LEU A 91 -99.73 52.60 61.77
CA LEU A 91 -99.63 53.10 63.13
C LEU A 91 -100.60 54.27 63.29
N VAL A 92 -101.61 54.10 64.13
CA VAL A 92 -102.67 55.08 64.36
C VAL A 92 -102.60 55.55 65.81
N SER A 93 -102.42 56.84 66.04
CA SER A 93 -102.54 57.46 67.37
C SER A 93 -103.77 58.35 67.44
N SER A 94 -104.42 58.40 68.61
CA SER A 94 -105.59 59.26 68.86
C SER A 94 -105.23 60.72 69.16
N ALA A 95 -103.95 61.00 69.43
CA ALA A 95 -103.41 62.36 69.61
C ALA A 95 -102.19 62.55 68.69
N ALA A 96 -101.67 63.77 68.59
CA ALA A 96 -100.41 63.99 67.90
C ALA A 96 -99.33 63.09 68.55
N ILE A 97 -98.46 62.49 67.72
CA ILE A 97 -97.42 61.53 68.16
C ILE A 97 -96.50 62.14 69.24
N LEU A 98 -96.44 63.48 69.32
CA LEU A 98 -95.68 64.26 70.29
C LEU A 98 -96.20 64.18 71.74
N ASP A 99 -97.44 63.74 71.98
CA ASP A 99 -98.08 63.76 73.31
C ASP A 99 -97.89 62.46 74.12
N ASN A 100 -96.92 61.62 73.75
CA ASN A 100 -96.63 60.37 74.45
C ASN A 100 -97.89 59.49 74.63
N SER A 101 -98.73 59.45 73.59
CA SER A 101 -100.01 58.75 73.59
C SER A 101 -99.85 57.30 73.08
N PRO A 102 -100.67 56.35 73.58
CA PRO A 102 -100.71 54.99 73.03
C PRO A 102 -101.05 54.99 71.54
N ALA A 103 -100.40 54.12 70.79
CA ALA A 103 -100.62 53.97 69.34
C ALA A 103 -101.07 52.55 69.00
N PHE A 104 -101.97 52.41 68.05
CA PHE A 104 -102.44 51.12 67.54
C PHE A 104 -101.67 50.75 66.27
N LEU A 105 -100.94 49.64 66.32
CA LEU A 105 -100.30 49.02 65.18
C LEU A 105 -101.27 48.01 64.57
N ASN A 106 -101.74 48.31 63.36
CA ASN A 106 -102.75 47.53 62.64
C ASN A 106 -102.13 46.87 61.41
N VAL A 107 -102.30 45.56 61.27
CA VAL A 107 -102.07 44.85 60.02
C VAL A 107 -103.39 44.83 59.26
N VAL A 108 -103.43 45.47 58.09
CA VAL A 108 -104.64 45.68 57.29
C VAL A 108 -104.47 45.05 55.92
N GLU A 109 -105.42 44.22 55.52
CA GLU A 109 -105.55 43.76 54.12
C GLU A 109 -106.59 44.62 53.40
N THR A 110 -106.24 45.09 52.22
CA THR A 110 -107.12 45.84 51.32
C THR A 110 -107.65 44.91 50.24
N ASN A 111 -108.96 44.72 50.24
CA ASN A 111 -109.70 44.05 49.18
C ASN A 111 -110.42 45.12 48.32
N PRO A 112 -110.75 44.86 47.03
CA PRO A 112 -111.53 45.77 46.19
C PRO A 112 -112.76 46.44 46.84
N PHE A 113 -113.39 45.79 47.83
CA PHE A 113 -114.58 46.34 48.50
C PHE A 113 -114.28 47.04 49.85
N LYS A 114 -113.35 46.54 50.66
CA LYS A 114 -113.14 47.00 52.04
C LYS A 114 -111.74 46.70 52.59
N HIS A 115 -111.39 47.36 53.69
CA HIS A 115 -110.23 47.05 54.51
C HIS A 115 -110.60 46.02 55.59
N LEU A 116 -109.78 44.98 55.75
CA LEU A 116 -109.87 43.98 56.79
C LEU A 116 -108.68 44.13 57.74
N THR A 117 -108.93 44.39 59.02
CA THR A 117 -107.86 44.39 60.04
C THR A 117 -107.63 42.97 60.53
N HIS A 118 -106.46 42.42 60.25
CA HIS A 118 -106.05 41.09 60.68
C HIS A 118 -105.58 41.07 62.13
N LEU A 119 -104.96 42.16 62.58
CA LEU A 119 -104.45 42.28 63.94
C LEU A 119 -104.35 43.75 64.32
N SER A 120 -104.78 44.11 65.52
CA SER A 120 -104.62 45.44 66.10
C SER A 120 -103.94 45.34 67.47
N LEU A 121 -102.75 45.93 67.59
CA LEU A 121 -101.93 45.89 68.81
C LEU A 121 -101.78 47.29 69.37
N LYS A 122 -102.07 47.46 70.66
CA LYS A 122 -101.89 48.73 71.37
C LYS A 122 -100.47 48.83 71.94
N LEU A 123 -99.63 49.67 71.36
CA LEU A 123 -98.29 49.94 71.84
C LEU A 123 -98.28 51.19 72.72
N LEU A 124 -97.41 51.19 73.72
CA LEU A 124 -97.14 52.33 74.59
C LEU A 124 -95.80 52.96 74.18
N PRO A 125 -95.69 54.30 74.21
CA PRO A 125 -94.42 54.94 73.97
C PRO A 125 -93.45 54.61 75.12
N GLY A 126 -92.19 54.41 74.76
CA GLY A 126 -91.15 54.07 75.71
C GLY A 126 -90.82 55.24 76.61
N ASN A 127 -90.73 55.00 77.91
CA ASN A 127 -90.24 56.00 78.85
C ASN A 127 -88.71 56.16 78.74
N ASP A 128 -88.17 57.20 79.37
CA ASP A 128 -86.73 57.48 79.45
C ASP A 128 -85.87 56.27 79.84
N THR A 129 -86.35 55.42 80.74
CA THR A 129 -85.59 54.26 81.20
C THR A 129 -85.51 53.20 80.10
N GLU A 130 -86.58 52.99 79.36
CA GLU A 130 -86.64 52.06 78.23
C GLU A 130 -85.82 52.57 77.04
N ILE A 131 -85.92 53.86 76.72
CA ILE A 131 -85.13 54.51 75.67
C ILE A 131 -83.63 54.43 76.01
N LYS A 132 -83.22 54.79 77.23
CA LYS A 132 -81.81 54.67 77.67
C LYS A 132 -81.30 53.23 77.57
N LYS A 133 -82.10 52.24 78.00
CA LYS A 133 -81.76 50.81 77.88
C LYS A 133 -81.63 50.38 76.41
N PHE A 134 -82.53 50.84 75.54
CA PHE A 134 -82.50 50.56 74.11
C PHE A 134 -81.25 51.15 73.46
N LEU A 135 -81.01 52.45 73.61
CA LEU A 135 -79.86 53.15 73.05
C LEU A 135 -78.54 52.59 73.56
N ALA A 136 -78.43 52.26 74.86
CA ALA A 136 -77.25 51.60 75.40
C ALA A 136 -77.03 50.19 74.81
N GLY A 137 -78.11 49.49 74.43
CA GLY A 137 -78.06 48.26 73.65
C GLY A 137 -77.50 48.48 72.25
N CYS A 138 -78.08 49.42 71.51
CA CYS A 138 -77.65 49.78 70.15
C CYS A 138 -76.19 50.23 70.12
N LEU A 139 -75.77 51.08 71.07
CA LEU A 139 -74.40 51.56 71.17
C LEU A 139 -73.40 50.43 71.43
N ARG A 140 -73.76 49.46 72.29
CA ARG A 140 -72.91 48.27 72.53
C ARG A 140 -72.78 47.41 71.29
N CYS A 141 -73.89 47.14 70.60
CA CYS A 141 -73.88 46.37 69.35
C CYS A 141 -73.04 47.07 68.27
N SER A 142 -73.25 48.37 68.08
CA SER A 142 -72.51 49.17 67.10
C SER A 142 -71.00 49.20 67.40
N LYS A 143 -70.61 49.40 68.67
CA LYS A 143 -69.19 49.33 69.07
C LYS A 143 -68.57 47.97 68.83
N ALA A 144 -69.26 46.89 69.16
CA ALA A 144 -68.78 45.53 68.91
C ALA A 144 -68.65 45.25 67.40
N GLN A 145 -69.61 45.70 66.59
CA GLN A 145 -69.57 45.59 65.14
C GLN A 145 -68.38 46.37 64.54
N ALA A 146 -68.13 47.59 65.00
CA ALA A 146 -67.00 48.40 64.54
C ALA A 146 -65.65 47.75 64.88
N GLN A 147 -65.51 47.20 66.10
CA GLN A 147 -64.31 46.47 66.51
C GLN A 147 -64.08 45.21 65.65
N TYR A 148 -65.14 44.45 65.41
CA TYR A 148 -65.07 43.26 64.54
C TYR A 148 -64.68 43.64 63.11
N GLN A 149 -65.26 44.71 62.55
CA GLN A 149 -64.91 45.22 61.24
C GLN A 149 -63.45 45.66 61.16
N GLN A 150 -62.96 46.40 62.16
CA GLN A 150 -61.56 46.83 62.21
C GLN A 150 -60.60 45.63 62.29
N GLN A 151 -60.91 44.63 63.12
CA GLN A 151 -60.08 43.43 63.23
C GLN A 151 -60.05 42.64 61.92
N HIS A 152 -61.21 42.49 61.28
CA HIS A 152 -61.32 41.82 59.99
C HIS A 152 -60.55 42.55 58.90
N GLU A 153 -60.63 43.88 58.84
CA GLU A 153 -59.88 44.70 57.89
C GLU A 153 -58.37 44.61 58.12
N GLN A 154 -57.93 44.61 59.38
CA GLN A 154 -56.52 44.43 59.72
C GLN A 154 -56.01 43.06 59.29
N GLN A 155 -56.74 41.98 59.61
CA GLN A 155 -56.38 40.62 59.19
C GLN A 155 -56.32 40.49 57.66
N LYS A 156 -57.27 41.10 56.95
CA LYS A 156 -57.28 41.13 55.49
C LYS A 156 -56.02 41.81 54.95
N LYS A 157 -55.65 42.97 55.49
CA LYS A 157 -54.46 43.73 55.09
C LYS A 157 -53.17 42.97 55.37
N ASP A 158 -53.07 42.29 56.51
CA ASP A 158 -51.90 41.48 56.87
C ASP A 158 -51.75 40.29 55.92
N LEU A 159 -52.86 39.62 55.59
CA LEU A 159 -52.87 38.51 54.63
C LEU A 159 -52.51 38.97 53.21
N GLU A 160 -53.04 40.10 52.75
CA GLU A 160 -52.69 40.70 51.46
C GLU A 160 -51.20 41.04 51.39
N THR A 161 -50.65 41.63 52.46
CA THR A 161 -49.21 41.95 52.55
C THR A 161 -48.35 40.70 52.49
N LEU A 162 -48.74 39.63 53.20
CA LEU A 162 -48.05 38.35 53.17
C LEU A 162 -48.10 37.72 51.77
N HIS A 163 -49.28 37.69 51.14
CA HIS A 163 -49.44 37.18 49.78
C HIS A 163 -48.61 37.97 48.76
N GLN A 164 -48.58 39.30 48.87
CA GLN A 164 -47.73 40.13 48.02
C GLN A 164 -46.25 39.75 48.19
N ARG A 165 -45.75 39.58 49.42
CA ARG A 165 -44.36 39.15 49.65
C ARG A 165 -44.07 37.78 49.03
N ASN A 166 -44.98 36.82 49.20
CA ASN A 166 -44.82 35.48 48.63
C ASN A 166 -44.81 35.51 47.09
N ILE A 167 -45.68 36.31 46.48
CA ILE A 167 -45.71 36.50 45.03
C ILE A 167 -44.37 37.06 44.53
N HIS A 168 -43.84 38.11 45.17
CA HIS A 168 -42.54 38.68 44.80
C HIS A 168 -41.40 37.66 44.94
N GLN A 169 -41.40 36.88 46.04
CA GLN A 169 -40.39 35.83 46.23
C GLN A 169 -40.47 34.75 45.15
N LEU A 170 -41.67 34.28 44.82
CA LEU A 170 -41.88 33.28 43.78
C LEU A 170 -41.52 33.82 42.39
N GLN A 171 -41.85 35.08 42.09
CA GLN A 171 -41.47 35.73 40.83
C GLN A 171 -39.95 35.86 40.68
N ASN A 172 -39.25 36.25 41.75
CA ASN A 172 -37.78 36.31 41.75
C ASN A 172 -37.18 34.91 41.56
N ARG A 173 -37.74 33.90 42.23
CA ARG A 173 -37.24 32.52 42.07
C ARG A 173 -37.48 31.99 40.66
N LEU A 174 -38.60 32.35 40.06
CA LEU A 174 -38.95 31.95 38.70
C LEU A 174 -37.98 32.61 37.69
N SER A 175 -37.67 33.89 37.84
CA SER A 175 -36.72 34.58 36.96
C SER A 175 -35.29 34.04 37.08
N GLU A 176 -34.84 33.69 38.30
CA GLU A 176 -33.55 33.00 38.52
C GLU A 176 -33.50 31.65 37.81
N LEU A 177 -34.55 30.84 37.94
CA LEU A 177 -34.62 29.52 37.32
C LEU A 177 -34.72 29.61 35.78
N GLU A 178 -35.42 30.62 35.25
CA GLU A 178 -35.46 30.88 33.81
C GLU A 178 -34.08 31.28 33.26
N ALA A 179 -33.36 32.16 33.95
CA ALA A 179 -32.00 32.55 33.58
C ALA A 179 -31.04 31.35 33.61
N ALA A 180 -31.07 30.55 34.68
CA ALA A 180 -30.26 29.34 34.79
C ALA A 180 -30.58 28.31 33.69
N ASN A 181 -31.86 28.14 33.32
CA ASN A 181 -32.24 27.24 32.23
C ASN A 181 -31.75 27.72 30.87
N LYS A 182 -31.79 29.04 30.60
CA LYS A 182 -31.23 29.61 29.36
C LYS A 182 -29.73 29.34 29.28
N ASP A 183 -28.98 29.64 30.35
CA ASP A 183 -27.54 29.38 30.42
C ASP A 183 -27.18 27.90 30.23
N LEU A 184 -27.92 26.99 30.88
CA LEU A 184 -27.72 25.54 30.73
C LEU A 184 -28.01 25.09 29.30
N THR A 185 -29.05 25.63 28.67
CA THR A 185 -29.41 25.33 27.28
C THR A 185 -28.33 25.79 26.32
N GLU A 186 -27.80 27.00 26.50
CA GLU A 186 -26.68 27.51 25.69
C GLU A 186 -25.41 26.66 25.86
N ARG A 187 -25.06 26.29 27.10
CA ARG A 187 -23.91 25.40 27.36
C ARG A 187 -24.11 24.05 26.71
N LYS A 188 -25.32 23.49 26.76
CA LYS A 188 -25.65 22.23 26.08
C LYS A 188 -25.43 22.36 24.57
N TYR A 189 -25.95 23.40 23.93
CA TYR A 189 -25.76 23.59 22.48
C TYR A 189 -24.28 23.74 22.10
N LYS A 190 -23.49 24.47 22.89
CA LYS A 190 -22.03 24.58 22.71
C LYS A 190 -21.31 23.25 22.93
N GLY A 191 -21.74 22.46 23.92
CA GLY A 191 -21.22 21.11 24.16
C GLY A 191 -21.55 20.16 23.01
N ASP A 192 -22.77 20.22 22.48
CA ASP A 192 -23.20 19.38 21.36
C ASP A 192 -22.46 19.75 20.06
N SER A 193 -22.22 21.04 19.79
CA SER A 193 -21.46 21.47 18.61
C SER A 193 -20.00 21.03 18.68
N THR A 194 -19.33 21.24 19.82
CA THR A 194 -17.95 20.79 20.03
C THR A 194 -17.83 19.27 19.96
N THR A 195 -18.80 18.54 20.51
CA THR A 195 -18.86 17.07 20.39
C THR A 195 -18.97 16.62 18.93
N ARG A 196 -19.83 17.27 18.13
CA ARG A 196 -19.94 16.95 16.69
C ARG A 196 -18.65 17.23 15.93
N GLU A 197 -18.01 18.37 16.20
CA GLU A 197 -16.75 18.75 15.57
C GLU A 197 -15.62 17.76 15.92
N LEU A 198 -15.48 17.40 17.20
CA LEU A 198 -14.47 16.44 17.65
C LEU A 198 -14.73 15.05 17.08
N LYS A 199 -16.00 14.61 16.97
CA LYS A 199 -16.36 13.35 16.30
C LYS A 199 -15.99 13.35 14.82
N ALA A 200 -16.23 14.44 14.10
CA ALA A 200 -15.86 14.57 12.69
C ALA A 200 -14.33 14.54 12.51
N LYS A 201 -13.59 15.26 13.36
CA LYS A 201 -12.11 15.22 13.38
C LYS A 201 -11.58 13.83 13.68
N LEU A 202 -12.14 13.14 14.67
CA LEU A 202 -11.76 11.77 15.02
C LEU A 202 -11.97 10.83 13.83
N SER A 203 -13.15 10.87 13.20
CA SER A 203 -13.44 10.06 12.00
C SER A 203 -12.46 10.34 10.86
N GLY A 204 -12.09 11.61 10.62
CA GLY A 204 -11.12 11.98 9.60
C GLY A 204 -9.73 11.39 9.88
N VAL A 205 -9.24 11.51 11.12
CA VAL A 205 -7.94 10.94 11.53
C VAL A 205 -7.95 9.41 11.49
N GLU A 206 -9.08 8.76 11.83
CA GLU A 206 -9.23 7.31 11.73
C GLU A 206 -9.13 6.83 10.26
N GLU A 207 -9.75 7.54 9.32
CA GLU A 207 -9.64 7.25 7.89
C GLU A 207 -8.21 7.45 7.35
N GLU A 208 -7.54 8.53 7.76
CA GLU A 208 -6.13 8.78 7.40
C GLU A 208 -5.21 7.69 7.96
N LEU A 209 -5.39 7.32 9.22
CA LEU A 209 -4.66 6.22 9.85
C LEU A 209 -4.87 4.90 9.09
N GLN A 210 -6.10 4.63 8.64
CA GLN A 210 -6.42 3.43 7.87
C GLN A 210 -5.77 3.46 6.48
N ARG A 211 -5.77 4.60 5.80
CA ARG A 211 -5.06 4.81 4.52
C ARG A 211 -3.55 4.59 4.68
N ALA A 212 -2.94 5.20 5.69
CA ALA A 212 -1.51 5.04 5.98
C ALA A 212 -1.15 3.57 6.30
N LYS A 213 -2.00 2.86 7.05
CA LYS A 213 -1.82 1.42 7.31
C LYS A 213 -1.86 0.59 6.02
N GLN A 214 -2.79 0.88 5.10
CA GLN A 214 -2.86 0.20 3.81
C GLN A 214 -1.63 0.47 2.94
N GLU A 215 -1.16 1.71 2.91
CA GLU A 215 0.05 2.09 2.18
C GLU A 215 1.30 1.37 2.72
N VAL A 216 1.48 1.33 4.05
CA VAL A 216 2.57 0.59 4.69
C VAL A 216 2.53 -0.90 4.33
N LEU A 217 1.33 -1.52 4.30
CA LEU A 217 1.19 -2.91 3.88
C LEU A 217 1.54 -3.12 2.40
N SER A 218 1.14 -2.19 1.53
CA SER A 218 1.48 -2.23 0.10
C SER A 218 3.00 -2.14 -0.11
N LEU A 219 3.63 -1.13 0.48
CA LEU A 219 5.08 -0.92 0.41
C LEU A 219 5.87 -2.12 0.96
N ARG A 220 5.39 -2.75 2.06
CA ARG A 220 6.02 -3.98 2.59
C ARG A 220 5.95 -5.15 1.60
N ARG A 221 4.83 -5.30 0.89
CA ARG A 221 4.69 -6.34 -0.15
C ARG A 221 5.62 -6.05 -1.33
N GLU A 222 5.63 -4.81 -1.81
CA GLU A 222 6.51 -4.38 -2.89
C GLU A 222 7.99 -4.59 -2.53
N ASN A 223 8.39 -4.21 -1.32
CA ASN A 223 9.77 -4.41 -0.86
C ASN A 223 10.14 -5.90 -0.79
N SER A 224 9.22 -6.76 -0.34
CA SER A 224 9.43 -8.23 -0.36
C SER A 224 9.59 -8.77 -1.79
N THR A 225 8.84 -8.23 -2.75
CA THR A 225 8.97 -8.59 -4.17
C THR A 225 10.31 -8.13 -4.75
N LEU A 226 10.72 -6.90 -4.46
CA LEU A 226 12.00 -6.34 -4.89
C LEU A 226 13.18 -7.12 -4.29
N ASP A 227 13.11 -7.51 -3.02
CA ASP A 227 14.11 -8.37 -2.38
C ASP A 227 14.25 -9.71 -3.12
N ALA A 228 13.12 -10.34 -3.48
CA ALA A 228 13.12 -11.59 -4.24
C ALA A 228 13.72 -11.41 -5.66
N GLU A 229 13.37 -10.34 -6.36
CA GLU A 229 13.97 -10.01 -7.66
C GLU A 229 15.47 -9.72 -7.56
N CYS A 230 15.89 -9.03 -6.50
CA CYS A 230 17.30 -8.75 -6.23
C CYS A 230 18.08 -10.05 -6.05
N HIS A 231 17.55 -10.99 -5.25
CA HIS A 231 18.15 -12.31 -5.05
C HIS A 231 18.24 -13.13 -6.35
N GLU A 232 17.21 -13.10 -7.20
CA GLU A 232 17.27 -13.77 -8.51
C GLU A 232 18.30 -13.13 -9.45
N LYS A 233 18.38 -11.80 -9.50
CA LYS A 233 19.42 -11.10 -10.27
C LYS A 233 20.82 -11.41 -9.74
N GLU A 234 21.01 -11.48 -8.42
CA GLU A 234 22.28 -11.84 -7.80
C GLU A 234 22.70 -13.27 -8.16
N LYS A 235 21.75 -14.21 -8.17
CA LYS A 235 21.96 -15.57 -8.67
C LYS A 235 22.38 -15.60 -10.15
N HIS A 236 21.76 -14.77 -11.00
CA HIS A 236 22.14 -14.66 -12.42
C HIS A 236 23.53 -14.05 -12.58
N ILE A 237 23.88 -13.03 -11.79
CA ILE A 237 25.21 -12.43 -11.76
C ILE A 237 26.25 -13.49 -11.38
N ASN A 238 26.02 -14.26 -10.32
CA ASN A 238 26.94 -15.32 -9.89
C ASN A 238 27.10 -16.42 -10.96
N GLN A 239 26.03 -16.78 -11.67
CA GLN A 239 26.10 -17.72 -12.80
C GLN A 239 26.94 -17.17 -13.96
N LEU A 240 26.73 -15.90 -14.33
CA LEU A 240 27.49 -15.24 -15.38
C LEU A 240 28.97 -15.08 -15.00
N GLN A 241 29.26 -14.68 -13.75
CA GLN A 241 30.63 -14.62 -13.22
C GLN A 241 31.32 -15.98 -13.31
N THR A 242 30.63 -17.06 -12.94
CA THR A 242 31.16 -18.43 -13.08
C THR A 242 31.48 -18.76 -14.54
N LYS A 243 30.58 -18.45 -15.47
CA LYS A 243 30.81 -18.65 -16.92
C LYS A 243 31.98 -17.83 -17.45
N VAL A 244 32.09 -16.56 -17.04
CA VAL A 244 33.20 -15.68 -17.41
C VAL A 244 34.52 -16.27 -16.93
N ALA A 245 34.61 -16.69 -15.66
CA ALA A 245 35.82 -17.32 -15.12
C ALA A 245 36.21 -18.59 -15.89
N VAL A 246 35.25 -19.42 -16.28
CA VAL A 246 35.49 -20.61 -17.12
C VAL A 246 36.03 -20.22 -18.50
N LEU A 247 35.40 -19.26 -19.18
CA LEU A 247 35.85 -18.81 -20.50
C LEU A 247 37.22 -18.12 -20.44
N GLU A 248 37.49 -17.32 -19.41
CA GLU A 248 38.81 -16.72 -19.17
C GLU A 248 39.88 -17.79 -18.99
N GLN A 249 39.57 -18.87 -18.24
CA GLN A 249 40.48 -19.99 -18.09
C GLN A 249 40.67 -20.77 -19.41
N GLU A 250 39.61 -21.02 -20.18
CA GLU A 250 39.70 -21.65 -21.51
C GLU A 250 40.55 -20.83 -22.48
N ILE A 251 40.40 -19.51 -22.49
CA ILE A 251 41.22 -18.60 -23.31
C ILE A 251 42.68 -18.73 -22.89
N LYS A 252 42.97 -18.70 -21.59
CA LYS A 252 44.33 -18.86 -21.06
C LYS A 252 44.96 -20.20 -21.43
N ASP A 253 44.18 -21.27 -21.44
CA ASP A 253 44.65 -22.60 -21.85
C ASP A 253 44.87 -22.68 -23.37
N LYS A 254 43.99 -22.05 -24.17
CA LYS A 254 44.17 -21.91 -25.62
C LYS A 254 45.38 -21.07 -25.97
N ASP A 255 45.63 -19.96 -25.28
CA ASP A 255 46.80 -19.11 -25.48
C ASP A 255 48.09 -19.89 -25.18
N GLN A 256 48.12 -20.66 -24.08
CA GLN A 256 49.23 -21.56 -23.78
C GLN A 256 49.44 -22.61 -24.88
N LEU A 257 48.37 -23.19 -25.41
CA LEU A 257 48.44 -24.12 -26.53
C LEU A 257 49.00 -23.44 -27.78
N VAL A 258 48.52 -22.24 -28.12
CA VAL A 258 49.01 -21.45 -29.26
C VAL A 258 50.50 -21.18 -29.11
N VAL A 259 50.98 -20.77 -27.93
CA VAL A 259 52.41 -20.56 -27.66
C VAL A 259 53.20 -21.85 -27.91
N ARG A 260 52.80 -22.98 -27.33
CA ARG A 260 53.48 -24.27 -27.56
C ARG A 260 53.47 -24.69 -29.03
N THR A 261 52.35 -24.48 -29.71
CA THR A 261 52.20 -24.85 -31.13
C THR A 261 53.09 -23.97 -32.01
N LYS A 262 53.21 -22.68 -31.65
CA LYS A 262 54.12 -21.73 -32.31
C LYS A 262 55.58 -22.12 -32.08
N GLU A 263 55.97 -22.43 -30.85
CA GLU A 263 57.34 -22.92 -30.54
C GLU A 263 57.68 -24.20 -31.33
N ALA A 264 56.73 -25.15 -31.41
CA ALA A 264 56.91 -26.36 -32.20
C ALA A 264 57.00 -26.05 -33.71
N PHE A 265 56.17 -25.14 -34.22
CA PHE A 265 56.23 -24.69 -35.60
C PHE A 265 57.58 -24.02 -35.92
N ASP A 266 58.05 -23.11 -35.06
CA ASP A 266 59.33 -22.43 -35.22
C ASP A 266 60.48 -23.45 -35.25
N THR A 267 60.44 -24.47 -34.38
CA THR A 267 61.40 -25.59 -34.39
C THR A 267 61.37 -26.38 -35.71
N ILE A 268 60.17 -26.72 -36.20
CA ILE A 268 60.00 -27.41 -37.48
C ILE A 268 60.49 -26.52 -38.64
N GLN A 269 60.23 -25.22 -38.57
CA GLN A 269 60.65 -24.25 -39.58
C GLN A 269 62.17 -24.11 -39.59
N GLU A 270 62.83 -24.07 -38.43
CA GLU A 270 64.30 -24.10 -38.33
C GLU A 270 64.87 -25.40 -38.91
N GLN A 271 64.28 -26.56 -38.58
CA GLN A 271 64.66 -27.84 -39.17
C GLN A 271 64.48 -27.85 -40.69
N LYS A 272 63.39 -27.27 -41.20
CA LYS A 272 63.11 -27.12 -42.63
C LYS A 272 64.18 -26.27 -43.30
N VAL A 273 64.51 -25.10 -42.74
CA VAL A 273 65.58 -24.22 -43.27
C VAL A 273 66.91 -24.97 -43.30
N ALA A 274 67.27 -25.68 -42.23
CA ALA A 274 68.49 -26.48 -42.19
C ALA A 274 68.51 -27.58 -43.26
N LEU A 275 67.37 -28.24 -43.50
CA LEU A 275 67.21 -29.23 -44.58
C LEU A 275 67.29 -28.58 -45.96
N GLU A 276 66.69 -27.40 -46.17
CA GLU A 276 66.77 -26.62 -47.41
C GLU A 276 68.22 -26.20 -47.69
N GLU A 277 68.94 -25.66 -46.71
CA GLU A 277 70.37 -25.35 -46.83
C GLU A 277 71.22 -26.59 -47.14
N ASN A 278 70.91 -27.73 -46.52
CA ASN A 278 71.62 -28.98 -46.78
C ASN A 278 71.31 -29.52 -48.19
N SER A 279 70.07 -29.41 -48.63
CA SER A 279 69.65 -29.73 -50.00
C SER A 279 70.38 -28.84 -51.01
N GLU A 280 70.49 -27.54 -50.74
CA GLU A 280 71.19 -26.58 -51.60
C GLU A 280 72.70 -26.85 -51.64
N LYS A 281 73.32 -27.18 -50.50
CA LYS A 281 74.73 -27.66 -50.45
C LYS A 281 74.92 -28.92 -51.29
N ASN A 282 74.01 -29.89 -51.19
CA ASN A 282 74.02 -31.10 -52.01
C ASN A 282 73.84 -30.78 -53.49
N GLN A 283 72.98 -29.81 -53.84
CA GLN A 283 72.76 -29.36 -55.22
C GLN A 283 74.02 -28.67 -55.79
N VAL A 284 74.72 -27.85 -55.00
CA VAL A 284 76.01 -27.25 -55.39
C VAL A 284 77.09 -28.31 -55.55
N GLN A 285 77.15 -29.32 -54.66
CA GLN A 285 78.08 -30.45 -54.81
C GLN A 285 77.78 -31.28 -56.06
N LEU A 286 76.50 -31.55 -56.34
CA LEU A 286 76.05 -32.19 -57.59
C LEU A 286 76.49 -31.38 -58.80
N GLY A 287 76.29 -30.07 -58.81
CA GLY A 287 76.73 -29.20 -59.90
C GLY A 287 78.25 -29.20 -60.10
N LYS A 288 79.04 -29.28 -59.02
CA LYS A 288 80.50 -29.47 -59.10
C LYS A 288 80.86 -30.82 -59.73
N LEU A 289 80.22 -31.90 -59.28
CA LEU A 289 80.42 -33.24 -59.82
C LEU A 289 80.07 -33.31 -61.31
N GLU A 290 78.94 -32.72 -61.72
CA GLU A 290 78.53 -32.59 -63.12
C GLU A 290 79.54 -31.78 -63.95
N ALA A 291 80.09 -30.69 -63.40
CA ALA A 291 81.12 -29.90 -64.07
C ALA A 291 82.43 -30.69 -64.26
N THR A 292 82.87 -31.46 -63.26
CA THR A 292 84.00 -32.39 -63.42
C THR A 292 83.72 -33.48 -64.46
N ILE A 293 82.51 -34.04 -64.50
CA ILE A 293 82.13 -35.03 -65.53
C ILE A 293 82.19 -34.39 -66.92
N LYS A 294 81.70 -33.15 -67.08
CA LYS A 294 81.80 -32.42 -68.35
C LYS A 294 83.25 -32.16 -68.77
N SER A 295 84.14 -31.77 -67.85
CA SER A 295 85.55 -31.53 -68.20
C SER A 295 86.28 -32.83 -68.55
N LEU A 296 86.08 -33.91 -67.78
CA LEU A 296 86.59 -35.25 -68.09
C LEU A 296 86.07 -35.75 -69.45
N SER A 297 84.81 -35.49 -69.76
CA SER A 297 84.23 -35.83 -71.06
C SER A 297 84.86 -35.02 -72.21
N ALA A 298 85.23 -33.75 -71.98
CA ALA A 298 85.93 -32.93 -72.97
C ALA A 298 87.38 -33.36 -73.20
N GLU A 299 88.07 -33.81 -72.15
CA GLU A 299 89.42 -34.40 -72.25
C GLU A 299 89.40 -35.73 -72.99
N LEU A 300 88.38 -36.57 -72.77
CA LEU A 300 88.16 -37.81 -73.53
C LEU A 300 87.90 -37.55 -75.03
N LEU A 301 87.15 -36.50 -75.36
CA LEU A 301 86.94 -36.10 -76.76
C LEU A 301 88.24 -35.67 -77.43
N LYS A 302 89.11 -34.91 -76.73
CA LYS A 302 90.45 -34.57 -77.21
C LYS A 302 91.35 -35.81 -77.39
N ALA A 303 91.27 -36.78 -76.48
CA ALA A 303 92.00 -38.04 -76.61
C ALA A 303 91.55 -38.84 -77.85
N ASN A 304 90.25 -38.85 -78.15
CA ASN A 304 89.70 -39.50 -79.35
C ASN A 304 90.11 -38.83 -80.67
N GLU A 305 90.28 -37.50 -80.70
CA GLU A 305 90.81 -36.82 -81.88
C GLU A 305 92.28 -37.17 -82.15
N ILE A 306 93.09 -37.33 -81.11
CA ILE A 306 94.50 -37.74 -81.22
C ILE A 306 94.59 -39.17 -81.77
N ILE A 307 93.72 -40.08 -81.31
CA ILE A 307 93.63 -41.46 -81.83
C ILE A 307 93.28 -41.49 -83.32
N LYS A 308 92.35 -40.64 -83.77
CA LYS A 308 92.00 -40.52 -85.20
C LYS A 308 93.19 -40.06 -86.05
N LYS A 309 94.03 -39.17 -85.53
CA LYS A 309 95.22 -38.65 -86.23
C LYS A 309 96.31 -39.73 -86.37
N LEU A 310 96.55 -40.48 -85.30
CA LEU A 310 97.50 -41.61 -85.29
C LEU A 310 97.08 -42.78 -86.21
N GLN A 311 95.76 -43.03 -86.34
CA GLN A 311 95.25 -44.04 -87.26
C GLN A 311 95.40 -43.66 -88.75
N GLY A 312 95.48 -42.36 -89.07
CA GLY A 312 95.73 -41.87 -90.43
C GLY A 312 97.18 -42.07 -90.88
N ASP A 313 98.14 -41.83 -89.99
CA ASP A 313 99.57 -41.93 -90.30
C ASP A 313 100.01 -43.38 -90.54
N LEU A 314 99.40 -44.34 -89.84
CA LEU A 314 99.63 -45.78 -89.98
C LEU A 314 99.20 -46.30 -91.37
N LYS A 315 98.13 -45.75 -91.95
CA LYS A 315 97.59 -46.16 -93.25
C LYS A 315 98.50 -45.73 -94.41
N THR A 316 99.13 -44.57 -94.29
CA THR A 316 100.05 -44.02 -95.29
C THR A 316 101.39 -44.76 -95.28
N LEU A 317 101.87 -45.16 -94.09
CA LEU A 317 103.10 -45.95 -93.95
C LEU A 317 102.95 -47.37 -94.51
N MET A 318 101.78 -47.98 -94.35
CA MET A 318 101.49 -49.33 -94.86
C MET A 318 101.46 -49.39 -96.41
N GLY A 319 101.15 -48.28 -97.09
CA GLY A 319 101.22 -48.16 -98.54
C GLY A 319 102.66 -48.18 -99.09
N LYS A 320 103.61 -47.53 -98.40
CA LYS A 320 105.03 -47.52 -98.79
C LYS A 320 105.72 -48.88 -98.59
N LEU A 321 105.28 -49.67 -97.60
CA LEU A 321 105.84 -50.99 -97.30
C LEU A 321 105.51 -52.04 -98.39
N LYS A 322 104.30 -51.99 -98.97
CA LYS A 322 103.86 -52.97 -100.00
C LYS A 322 104.63 -52.83 -101.32
N LEU A 323 104.95 -51.60 -101.74
CA LEU A 323 105.72 -51.35 -102.97
C LEU A 323 107.18 -51.82 -102.83
N LYS A 324 107.75 -51.70 -101.62
CA LYS A 324 109.11 -52.18 -101.30
C LYS A 324 109.19 -53.70 -101.36
N ASN A 325 108.15 -54.42 -100.92
CA ASN A 325 108.12 -55.89 -100.90
C ASN A 325 108.06 -56.51 -102.31
N THR A 326 107.39 -55.87 -103.27
CA THR A 326 107.30 -56.37 -104.66
C THR A 326 108.64 -56.27 -105.40
N VAL A 327 109.45 -55.25 -105.11
CA VAL A 327 110.78 -55.06 -105.73
C VAL A 327 111.80 -56.06 -105.17
N THR A 328 111.69 -56.46 -103.90
CA THR A 328 112.56 -57.47 -103.27
C THR A 328 112.33 -58.88 -103.84
N ILE A 329 111.07 -59.26 -104.10
CA ILE A 329 110.73 -60.59 -104.67
C ILE A 329 111.22 -60.74 -106.12
N GLN A 330 111.36 -59.66 -106.89
CA GLN A 330 111.93 -59.70 -108.24
C GLN A 330 113.46 -59.77 -108.27
N GLN A 331 114.15 -59.29 -107.22
CA GLN A 331 115.62 -59.39 -107.09
C GLN A 331 116.10 -60.74 -106.55
N GLU A 332 115.32 -61.42 -105.70
CA GLU A 332 115.66 -62.79 -105.22
C GLU A 332 115.54 -63.88 -106.30
N LYS A 333 114.63 -63.70 -107.27
CA LYS A 333 114.46 -64.66 -108.38
C LYS A 333 115.63 -64.66 -109.38
N LEU A 334 116.31 -63.51 -109.54
CA LEU A 334 117.47 -63.37 -110.44
C LEU A 334 118.78 -63.89 -109.82
N LEU A 335 118.85 -63.93 -108.48
CA LEU A 335 119.98 -64.48 -107.71
C LEU A 335 119.98 -66.03 -107.71
N ALA A 336 118.81 -66.66 -107.61
CA ALA A 336 118.70 -68.12 -107.63
C ALA A 336 119.17 -68.77 -108.96
N GLU A 337 118.93 -68.12 -110.11
CA GLU A 337 119.39 -68.64 -111.42
C GLU A 337 120.91 -68.48 -111.65
N LYS A 338 121.57 -67.58 -110.92
CA LYS A 338 123.03 -67.42 -110.94
C LYS A 338 123.74 -68.41 -110.00
N GLU A 339 123.10 -68.82 -108.91
CA GLU A 339 123.62 -69.81 -107.95
C GLU A 339 123.63 -71.24 -108.53
N GLU A 340 122.62 -71.62 -109.33
CA GLU A 340 122.51 -72.97 -109.91
C GLU A 340 123.55 -73.24 -111.02
N LYS A 341 123.98 -72.20 -111.75
CA LYS A 341 125.08 -72.31 -112.72
C LYS A 341 126.45 -72.44 -112.07
N LEU A 342 126.63 -71.96 -110.84
CA LEU A 342 127.92 -71.98 -110.14
C LEU A 342 128.19 -73.32 -109.43
N GLN A 343 127.15 -74.01 -108.93
CA GLN A 343 127.32 -75.30 -108.25
C GLN A 343 127.55 -76.49 -109.19
N LYS A 344 127.17 -76.40 -110.47
CA LYS A 344 127.41 -77.48 -111.44
C LYS A 344 128.85 -77.50 -111.97
N GLU A 345 129.50 -76.33 -112.08
CA GLU A 345 130.91 -76.21 -112.48
C GLU A 345 131.89 -76.58 -111.35
N GLN A 346 131.45 -76.59 -110.08
CA GLN A 346 132.31 -76.94 -108.93
C GLN A 346 132.34 -78.43 -108.57
N LYS A 347 131.41 -79.26 -109.06
CA LYS A 347 131.32 -80.67 -108.59
C LYS A 347 132.05 -81.71 -109.45
N GLU A 348 132.34 -81.45 -110.73
CA GLU A 348 133.10 -82.42 -111.56
C GLU A 348 134.59 -82.06 -111.73
N LEU A 349 135.01 -80.89 -111.26
CA LEU A 349 136.43 -80.53 -111.11
C LEU A 349 137.07 -81.19 -109.86
N GLN A 350 136.28 -81.83 -108.98
CA GLN A 350 136.78 -82.42 -107.74
C GLN A 350 137.16 -83.91 -107.87
N ASP A 351 136.54 -84.68 -108.79
CA ASP A 351 136.79 -86.13 -108.91
C ASP A 351 137.98 -86.52 -109.81
N VAL A 352 138.57 -85.57 -110.55
CA VAL A 352 139.82 -85.77 -111.30
C VAL A 352 141.06 -85.47 -110.44
N GLY A 353 140.89 -84.89 -109.25
CA GLY A 353 141.99 -84.28 -108.50
C GLY A 353 142.74 -85.18 -107.51
N GLN A 354 142.08 -86.10 -106.82
CA GLN A 354 142.63 -86.62 -105.55
C GLN A 354 143.21 -88.04 -105.55
N THR A 355 143.27 -88.75 -106.68
CA THR A 355 143.83 -90.12 -106.69
C THR A 355 144.80 -90.42 -107.83
N LEU A 356 145.54 -89.41 -108.28
CA LEU A 356 146.79 -89.56 -109.04
C LEU A 356 148.05 -89.44 -108.15
N ARG A 357 147.97 -89.11 -106.85
CA ARG A 357 149.16 -88.57 -106.15
C ARG A 357 149.57 -89.12 -104.79
N ALA A 358 149.16 -90.32 -104.43
CA ALA A 358 149.72 -90.99 -103.26
C ALA A 358 150.12 -92.44 -103.52
N LYS A 359 151.22 -92.63 -104.27
CA LYS A 359 152.20 -93.75 -104.11
C LYS A 359 152.39 -94.68 -105.30
N GLU A 360 152.84 -94.06 -106.37
CA GLU A 360 153.72 -94.60 -107.41
C GLU A 360 155.19 -94.75 -106.92
N GLN A 361 155.49 -94.95 -105.62
CA GLN A 361 156.89 -95.08 -105.13
C GLN A 361 157.04 -95.96 -103.87
N GLU A 362 156.97 -97.29 -104.03
CA GLU A 362 157.82 -98.29 -103.33
C GLU A 362 157.63 -99.71 -103.92
N VAL A 363 157.95 -99.93 -105.21
CA VAL A 363 158.28 -101.30 -105.67
C VAL A 363 159.56 -101.26 -106.50
N GLN A 364 160.69 -101.04 -105.81
CA GLN A 364 161.98 -101.69 -106.07
C GLN A 364 162.11 -102.75 -104.97
N PHE A 365 162.26 -104.05 -105.23
CA PHE A 365 163.29 -104.62 -106.08
C PHE A 365 162.90 -106.02 -106.59
N ASN A 366 163.08 -106.20 -107.91
CA ASN A 366 163.17 -107.46 -108.68
C ASN A 366 161.91 -108.32 -108.92
N LEU A 367 161.32 -108.16 -110.11
CA LEU A 367 161.37 -109.12 -111.24
C LEU A 367 160.52 -108.54 -112.37
N GLN A 368 161.17 -108.07 -113.43
CA GLN A 368 161.30 -108.77 -114.71
C GLN A 368 160.14 -108.54 -115.68
N PHE A 369 160.56 -108.08 -116.86
CA PHE A 369 159.97 -108.32 -118.17
C PHE A 369 158.53 -107.86 -118.45
N THR A 370 158.44 -107.05 -119.51
CA THR A 370 157.26 -106.66 -120.31
C THR A 370 156.25 -105.69 -119.65
N LYS A 371 156.14 -104.48 -120.21
CA LYS A 371 155.23 -103.37 -119.81
C LYS A 371 153.76 -103.68 -120.17
N PRO A 372 152.78 -103.75 -119.22
CA PRO A 372 151.59 -102.83 -119.09
C PRO A 372 150.75 -102.77 -117.71
N SER A 373 149.88 -101.73 -117.48
CA SER A 373 148.52 -101.48 -116.76
C SER A 373 148.03 -101.75 -115.24
N THR A 374 147.23 -100.79 -114.62
CA THR A 374 146.05 -100.74 -113.57
C THR A 374 146.07 -100.45 -111.98
N SER A 375 145.14 -99.55 -111.42
CA SER A 375 144.26 -99.33 -110.13
C SER A 375 144.58 -99.16 -108.55
N LEU A 376 143.79 -98.26 -107.82
CA LEU A 376 143.19 -98.13 -106.39
C LEU A 376 143.85 -97.57 -105.03
N GLY A 377 143.16 -96.69 -104.23
CA GLY A 377 142.97 -96.72 -102.71
C GLY A 377 143.29 -95.58 -101.63
N ASP A 378 142.26 -94.95 -100.99
CA ASP A 378 141.84 -94.47 -99.59
C ASP A 378 142.57 -93.70 -98.39
N THR A 379 141.74 -92.82 -97.72
CA THR A 379 141.53 -92.37 -96.28
C THR A 379 142.24 -91.21 -95.49
N HIS A 380 141.39 -90.37 -94.82
CA HIS A 380 141.43 -89.69 -93.47
C HIS A 380 142.49 -88.59 -93.11
N SER A 381 142.29 -87.59 -92.21
CA SER A 381 141.19 -87.04 -91.38
C SER A 381 141.58 -85.67 -90.75
N GLY A 382 140.60 -84.82 -90.42
CA GLY A 382 140.65 -83.72 -89.40
C GLY A 382 141.46 -82.46 -89.74
N ALA A 383 141.27 -81.28 -89.16
CA ALA A 383 140.39 -80.66 -88.16
C ALA A 383 140.99 -79.25 -87.93
N ALA A 384 140.37 -78.17 -87.45
CA ALA A 384 139.01 -77.84 -87.06
C ALA A 384 139.02 -76.39 -86.49
N VAL A 385 137.90 -75.67 -86.67
CA VAL A 385 137.18 -74.84 -85.67
C VAL A 385 137.87 -73.58 -85.13
N GLY A 386 137.22 -72.43 -84.91
CA GLY A 386 135.82 -71.95 -85.00
C GLY A 386 135.91 -70.41 -84.93
N VAL A 387 134.90 -69.54 -84.78
CA VAL A 387 133.53 -69.57 -84.25
C VAL A 387 132.93 -68.19 -84.66
N PRO A 388 131.72 -68.09 -85.24
CA PRO A 388 130.89 -66.90 -85.04
C PRO A 388 129.51 -67.31 -84.53
N CYS A 389 129.20 -66.87 -83.32
CA CYS A 389 127.97 -67.15 -82.59
C CYS A 389 127.71 -65.99 -81.62
N SER A 390 126.44 -65.55 -81.56
CA SER A 390 125.73 -65.08 -80.36
C SER A 390 126.18 -63.75 -79.72
N THR A 391 125.36 -62.96 -79.02
CA THR A 391 124.08 -63.15 -78.29
C THR A 391 123.56 -61.76 -77.84
N ASP A 392 122.27 -61.71 -77.44
CA ASP A 392 121.71 -60.86 -76.36
C ASP A 392 121.60 -59.33 -76.59
N LYS A 393 120.66 -58.55 -76.02
CA LYS A 393 119.47 -58.73 -75.15
C LYS A 393 118.81 -57.34 -74.97
N GLU A 394 117.52 -57.37 -74.61
CA GLU A 394 116.78 -56.46 -73.68
C GLU A 394 116.80 -54.94 -73.90
N LYS A 395 115.67 -54.21 -73.87
CA LYS A 395 114.27 -54.55 -73.54
C LYS A 395 113.33 -53.54 -74.20
#